data_AF-A0A7Y2EFU9-F1
#
_entry.id   AF-A0A7Y2EFU9-F1
#
_cell.length_a   1.000
_cell.length_b   1.000
_cell.length_c   1.000
_cell.angle_alpha   90.00
_cell.angle_beta   90.00
_cell.angle_gamma   90.00
#
_symmetry.space_group_name_H-M   'P 1'
#
loop_
_entity.id
_entity.type
_entity.pdbx_description
1 polymer ?
#
loop_
_entity_poly.entity_id
_entity_poly.type
_entity_poly.pdbx_seq_one_letter_code
_entity_poly.pdbx_strand_id
1 'polypeptide(L)' 'MADKAPGFNTLAIHAGAKPDPATNARATPIYQTTSYVFYSSYHAADVFG' A
#
# COMPACT_ATOMS: atom_id res chain seq x y z
N MET A 1 -13.71 4.37 24.37
CA MET A 1 -14.80 4.34 23.38
C MET A 1 -14.53 3.17 22.47
N ALA A 2 -15.52 2.35 22.13
CA ALA A 2 -15.30 1.34 21.10
C ALA A 2 -15.06 2.08 19.78
N ASP A 3 -13.92 1.86 19.14
CA ASP A 3 -13.64 2.43 17.83
C ASP A 3 -14.70 1.94 16.84
N LYS A 4 -15.59 2.85 16.44
CA LYS A 4 -16.64 2.54 15.49
C LYS A 4 -16.00 2.41 14.10
N ALA A 5 -16.22 1.26 13.47
CA ALA A 5 -15.82 1.09 12.09
C ALA A 5 -16.46 2.18 11.20
N PRO A 6 -15.70 2.79 10.27
CA PRO A 6 -16.23 3.78 9.35
C PRO A 6 -17.34 3.19 8.47
N GLY A 7 -18.27 4.04 8.03
CA GLY A 7 -19.38 3.62 7.15
C GLY A 7 -18.94 3.36 5.70
N PHE A 8 -19.84 2.77 4.91
CA PHE A 8 -19.58 2.37 3.51
C PHE A 8 -19.01 3.50 2.65
N ASN A 9 -19.63 4.69 2.67
CA ASN A 9 -19.17 5.83 1.83
C ASN A 9 -17.74 6.27 2.17
N THR A 10 -17.37 6.22 3.45
CA THR A 10 -16.01 6.55 3.89
C THR A 10 -15.03 5.46 3.42
N LEU A 11 -15.41 4.19 3.57
CA LEU A 11 -14.59 3.07 3.14
C LEU A 11 -14.41 3.04 1.61
N ALA A 12 -15.45 3.34 0.84
CA ALA A 12 -15.39 3.39 -0.62
C ALA A 12 -14.34 4.38 -1.15
N ILE A 13 -14.06 5.46 -0.38
CA ILE A 13 -13.09 6.48 -0.77
C ILE A 13 -11.69 6.22 -0.16
N HIS A 14 -11.60 5.60 1.02
CA HIS A 14 -10.35 5.57 1.79
C HIS A 14 -9.81 4.17 2.12
N ALA A 15 -10.62 3.12 2.06
CA ALA A 15 -10.16 1.78 2.41
C ALA A 15 -9.07 1.30 1.43
N GLY A 16 -7.99 0.73 1.97
CA GLY A 16 -6.86 0.23 1.17
C GLY A 16 -5.90 1.32 0.67
N ALA A 17 -6.24 2.61 0.82
CA ALA A 17 -5.39 3.73 0.42
C ALA A 17 -4.88 4.52 1.63
N LYS A 18 -3.62 4.95 1.57
CA LYS A 18 -2.98 5.85 2.55
C LYS A 18 -2.06 6.81 1.81
N PRO A 19 -1.73 8.00 2.39
CA PRO A 19 -0.74 8.88 1.80
C PRO A 19 0.57 8.12 1.54
N ASP A 20 1.15 8.32 0.36
CA ASP A 20 2.44 7.74 0.01
C ASP A 20 3.52 8.25 0.98
N PRO A 21 4.25 7.38 1.70
CA PRO A 21 5.25 7.82 2.68
C PRO A 21 6.44 8.54 2.05
N ALA A 22 6.72 8.36 0.76
CA ALA A 22 7.85 9.02 0.09
C ALA A 22 7.54 10.46 -0.34
N THR A 23 6.30 10.75 -0.73
CA THR A 23 5.93 12.06 -1.34
C THR A 23 4.74 12.76 -0.67
N ASN A 24 4.04 12.10 0.26
CA ASN A 24 2.75 12.51 0.82
C ASN A 24 1.61 12.63 -0.21
N ALA A 25 1.75 12.07 -1.41
CA ALA A 25 0.66 12.02 -2.37
C ALA A 25 -0.56 11.31 -1.76
N ARG A 26 -1.74 11.94 -1.83
CA ARG A 26 -2.98 11.34 -1.29
C ARG A 26 -3.56 10.28 -2.24
N ALA A 27 -3.44 10.49 -3.54
CA ALA A 27 -3.80 9.50 -4.54
C ALA A 27 -2.73 8.40 -4.59
N THR A 28 -3.15 7.15 -4.76
CA THR A 28 -2.22 6.02 -4.92
C THR A 28 -1.43 6.20 -6.22
N PRO A 29 -0.08 6.15 -6.18
CA PRO A 29 0.73 6.25 -7.39
C PRO A 29 0.44 5.13 -8.39
N ILE A 30 0.60 5.43 -9.68
CA ILE A 30 0.53 4.43 -10.74
C ILE A 30 1.92 3.77 -10.85
N TYR A 31 2.04 2.53 -10.40
CA TYR A 31 3.26 1.73 -10.52
C TYR A 31 3.35 1.06 -11.90
N GLN A 32 3.58 1.85 -12.95
CA GLN A 32 3.70 1.36 -14.32
C GLN A 32 5.07 0.74 -14.58
N THR A 33 5.30 -0.47 -14.05
CA THR A 33 6.53 -1.24 -14.18
C THR A 33 6.21 -2.72 -14.42
N THR A 34 7.15 -3.47 -14.96
CA THR A 34 7.07 -4.93 -15.10
C THR A 34 7.88 -5.68 -14.03
N SER A 35 8.69 -4.97 -13.23
CA SER A 35 9.61 -5.58 -12.26
C SER A 35 9.91 -4.67 -11.06
N TYR A 36 10.27 -5.28 -9.93
CA TYR A 36 10.74 -4.63 -8.69
C TYR A 36 12.11 -5.19 -8.27
N VAL A 37 12.93 -4.34 -7.62
CA VAL A 37 14.27 -4.71 -7.14
C VAL A 37 14.18 -5.37 -5.75
N PHE A 38 14.94 -6.45 -5.53
CA PHE A 38 15.14 -7.01 -4.19
C PHE A 38 16.33 -6.35 -3.51
N TYR A 39 16.20 -6.10 -2.20
CA TYR A 39 17.29 -5.55 -1.40
C TYR A 39 18.45 -6.54 -1.17
N SER A 40 18.21 -7.85 -1.27
CA SER A 40 19.22 -8.91 -1.18
C SER A 40 18.73 -10.22 -1.81
N SER A 41 19.63 -11.19 -2.00
CA SER A 41 19.28 -12.56 -2.42
C SER A 41 18.43 -13.28 -1.37
N TYR A 42 18.66 -13.02 -0.08
CA TYR A 42 17.84 -13.56 1.00
C TYR A 42 16.40 -13.02 0.95
N HIS A 43 16.20 -11.71 0.74
CA HIS A 43 14.85 -11.14 0.56
C HIS A 43 14.12 -11.75 -0.63
N ALA A 44 14.83 -11.98 -1.75
CA ALA A 44 14.25 -12.67 -2.90
C ALA A 44 13.84 -14.11 -2.54
N ALA A 45 14.65 -14.83 -1.77
CA ALA A 45 14.32 -16.16 -1.30
C ALA A 45 13.09 -16.14 -0.36
N ASP A 46 12.99 -15.20 0.58
CA ASP A 46 11.89 -15.14 1.54
C ASP A 46 10.51 -14.95 0.90
N VAL A 47 10.44 -14.29 -0.26
CA VAL A 47 9.16 -13.99 -0.95
C VAL A 47 8.82 -14.98 -2.07
N PHE A 48 9.71 -15.93 -2.39
CA PHE A 48 9.50 -16.93 -3.47
C PHE A 48 9.81 -18.39 -3.09
N GLY A 49 10.65 -18.63 -2.07
CA GLY A 49 11.04 -19.96 -1.59
C GLY A 49 10.03 -20.54 -0.62
#